data_AF-A0A2V7GSQ5-F1
#
_entry.id   AF-A0A2V7GSQ5-F1
#
_cell.length_a   1.000
_cell.length_b   1.000
_cell.length_c   1.000
_cell.angle_alpha   90.00
_cell.angle_beta   90.00
_cell.angle_gamma   90.00
#
_symmetry.space_group_name_H-M   'P 1'
#
loop_
_entity.id
_entity.type
_entity.pdbx_description
1 polymer ?
#
loop_
_entity_poly.entity_id
_entity_poly.type
_entity_poly.pdbx_seq_one_letter_code
_entity_poly.pdbx_strand_id
1 'polypeptide(L)'
;MRLQDKAMLTTVFQALGPERVERGLAAVGHTWRDCFLALALHDGPGMFARDLQKRWRKEYYVGTLIGVSVQMVQAVVRAWDQDETAFRALAAEWLELNRTVETREPAVASAVD
;
A
#
# COMPACT_ATOMS: atom_id res chain seq x y z
N MET A 1 -9.03 -11.52 9.04
CA MET A 1 -9.37 -10.11 8.74
C MET A 1 -10.88 -9.81 8.70
N ARG A 2 -11.35 -8.66 9.23
CA ARG A 2 -12.77 -8.23 9.19
C ARG A 2 -13.10 -7.47 7.90
N LEU A 3 -14.39 -7.37 7.52
CA LEU A 3 -14.84 -6.64 6.32
C LEU A 3 -14.46 -5.16 6.32
N GLN A 4 -14.60 -4.49 7.47
CA GLN A 4 -14.22 -3.08 7.61
C GLN A 4 -12.72 -2.87 7.41
N ASP A 5 -11.89 -3.76 7.97
CA ASP A 5 -10.45 -3.74 7.77
C ASP A 5 -10.12 -3.96 6.28
N LYS A 6 -10.76 -4.96 5.64
CA LYS A 6 -10.61 -5.24 4.20
C LYS A 6 -10.89 -3.99 3.34
N ALA A 7 -11.99 -3.28 3.60
CA ALA A 7 -12.35 -2.08 2.86
C ALA A 7 -11.34 -0.92 3.07
N MET A 8 -10.85 -0.73 4.30
CA MET A 8 -9.80 0.25 4.60
C MET A 8 -8.51 -0.08 3.86
N LEU A 9 -8.07 -1.34 3.88
CA LEU A 9 -6.87 -1.79 3.18
C LEU A 9 -6.97 -1.57 1.67
N THR A 10 -8.11 -1.96 1.07
CA THR A 10 -8.34 -1.73 -0.36
C THR A 10 -8.31 -0.24 -0.73
N THR A 11 -8.83 0.64 0.13
CA THR A 11 -8.74 2.09 -0.07
C THR A 11 -7.30 2.58 -0.03
N VAL A 12 -6.47 2.05 0.87
CA VAL A 12 -5.05 2.40 0.92
C VAL A 12 -4.31 1.88 -0.31
N PHE A 13 -4.63 0.68 -0.80
CA PHE A 13 -4.03 0.14 -2.03
C PHE A 13 -4.35 1.03 -3.24
N GLN A 14 -5.59 1.50 -3.36
CA GLN A 14 -5.98 2.47 -4.38
C GLN A 14 -5.17 3.76 -4.29
N ALA A 15 -5.01 4.32 -3.08
CA ALA A 15 -4.25 5.54 -2.88
C ALA A 15 -2.74 5.37 -3.16
N LEU A 16 -2.19 4.19 -2.94
CA LEU A 16 -0.80 3.85 -3.25
C LEU A 16 -0.58 3.61 -4.75
N GLY A 17 -1.55 2.97 -5.42
CA GLY A 17 -1.41 2.49 -6.79
C GLY A 17 -0.65 1.15 -6.89
N PRO A 18 -0.78 0.45 -8.03
CA PRO A 18 -0.29 -0.93 -8.21
C PRO A 18 1.22 -1.06 -8.02
N GLU A 19 2.02 -0.16 -8.60
CA GLU A 19 3.48 -0.20 -8.50
C GLU A 19 3.97 -0.12 -7.04
N ARG A 20 3.37 0.77 -6.24
CA ARG A 20 3.75 0.94 -4.83
C ARG A 20 3.27 -0.21 -3.96
N VAL A 21 2.09 -0.77 -4.24
CA VAL A 21 1.60 -1.97 -3.55
C VAL A 21 2.51 -3.15 -3.84
N GLU A 22 2.89 -3.38 -5.09
CA GLU A 22 3.81 -4.45 -5.48
C GLU A 22 5.19 -4.27 -4.84
N ARG A 23 5.74 -3.06 -4.87
CA ARG A 23 7.00 -2.74 -4.18
C ARG A 23 6.91 -2.99 -2.68
N GLY A 24 5.81 -2.57 -2.04
CA GLY A 24 5.57 -2.79 -0.62
C GLY A 24 5.51 -4.27 -0.24
N LEU A 25 4.98 -5.13 -1.12
CA LEU A 25 4.92 -6.57 -0.90
C LEU A 25 6.29 -7.26 -0.85
N ALA A 26 7.35 -6.64 -1.35
CA ALA A 26 8.72 -7.14 -1.19
C ALA A 26 9.25 -7.01 0.26
N ALA A 27 8.52 -6.33 1.14
CA ALA A 27 8.90 -6.18 2.54
C ALA A 27 8.89 -7.53 3.27
N VAL A 28 9.86 -7.72 4.16
CA VAL A 28 9.97 -8.89 5.06
C VAL A 28 9.98 -8.49 6.53
N GLY A 29 10.06 -7.18 6.81
CA GLY A 29 10.13 -6.65 8.17
C GLY A 29 8.80 -6.11 8.66
N HIS A 30 8.76 -5.81 9.96
CA HIS A 30 7.60 -5.25 10.65
C HIS A 30 7.90 -3.91 11.31
N THR A 31 9.06 -3.31 11.01
CA THR A 31 9.42 -2.01 11.55
C THR A 31 9.14 -0.92 10.53
N TRP A 32 8.98 0.32 10.98
CA TRP A 32 8.89 1.49 10.08
C TRP A 32 10.10 1.68 9.13
N ARG A 33 11.15 0.84 9.23
CA ARG A 33 12.31 0.87 8.35
C ARG A 33 12.20 -0.08 7.16
N ASP A 34 11.43 -1.15 7.31
CA ASP A 34 11.44 -2.33 6.44
C ASP A 34 10.07 -3.04 6.33
N CYS A 35 9.00 -2.43 6.83
CA CYS A 35 7.63 -2.90 6.64
C CYS A 35 7.07 -2.51 5.28
N PHE A 36 5.87 -3.02 4.98
CA PHE A 36 5.13 -2.72 3.74
C PHE A 36 5.14 -1.24 3.37
N LEU A 37 4.75 -0.34 4.29
CA LEU A 37 4.68 1.10 4.02
C LEU A 37 6.05 1.73 3.75
N ALA A 38 7.11 1.18 4.35
CA ALA A 38 8.47 1.68 4.16
C ALA A 38 8.96 1.43 2.73
N LEU A 39 8.68 0.25 2.19
CA LEU A 39 9.04 -0.10 0.81
C LEU A 39 8.03 0.47 -0.19
N ALA A 40 6.75 0.57 0.14
CA ALA A 40 5.75 1.14 -0.77
C ALA A 40 6.02 2.61 -1.11
N LEU A 41 6.51 3.38 -0.13
CA LEU A 41 6.69 4.83 -0.26
C LEU A 41 8.09 5.26 -0.69
N HIS A 42 9.09 4.40 -0.60
CA HIS A 42 10.46 4.75 -0.94
C HIS A 42 11.17 3.59 -1.65
N ASP A 43 12.00 3.93 -2.64
CA ASP A 43 12.75 2.96 -3.46
C ASP A 43 13.94 2.31 -2.73
N GLY A 44 13.99 2.35 -1.39
CA GLY A 44 15.06 1.71 -0.64
C GLY A 44 14.86 1.70 0.89
N PRO A 45 15.30 0.62 1.58
CA PRO A 45 15.16 0.49 3.02
C PRO A 45 15.92 1.60 3.75
N GLY A 46 15.25 2.25 4.72
CA GLY A 46 15.89 3.19 5.64
C GLY A 46 15.85 4.68 5.27
N MET A 47 15.49 5.09 4.03
CA MET A 47 15.23 6.52 3.76
C MET A 47 13.98 7.01 4.52
N PHE A 48 12.89 6.25 4.39
CA PHE A 48 11.64 6.50 5.11
C PHE A 48 11.83 6.51 6.63
N ALA A 49 12.68 5.62 7.15
CA ALA A 49 12.97 5.52 8.57
C ALA A 49 13.59 6.79 9.14
N ARG A 50 14.51 7.43 8.41
CA ARG A 50 15.20 8.65 8.87
C ARG A 50 14.25 9.83 8.97
N ASP A 51 13.31 9.94 8.03
CA ASP A 51 12.28 10.97 8.07
C ASP A 51 11.25 10.72 9.16
N LEU A 52 10.87 9.46 9.38
CA LEU A 52 9.96 9.06 10.45
C LEU A 52 10.57 9.12 11.86
N GLN A 53 11.88 8.93 12.02
CA GLN A 53 12.55 9.04 13.31
C GLN A 53 12.42 10.44 13.92
N LYS A 54 12.27 11.47 13.07
CA LYS A 54 12.08 12.86 13.50
C LYS A 54 10.62 13.19 13.84
N ARG A 55 9.69 12.23 13.70
CA ARG A 55 8.24 12.46 13.84
C ARG A 55 7.69 11.63 14.99
N TRP A 56 7.02 12.30 15.93
CA TRP A 56 6.38 11.63 17.07
C TRP A 56 5.09 10.90 16.70
N ARG A 57 4.39 11.35 15.64
CA ARG A 57 3.14 10.76 15.13
C ARG A 57 3.32 10.25 13.70
N LYS A 58 3.97 9.08 13.59
CA LYS A 58 4.38 8.49 12.30
C LYS A 58 3.19 8.22 11.39
N GLU A 59 2.13 7.64 11.93
CA GLU A 59 0.91 7.26 11.21
C GLU A 59 0.20 8.48 10.60
N TYR A 60 0.22 9.63 11.27
CA TYR A 60 -0.36 10.88 10.76
C TYR A 60 0.43 11.43 9.57
N TYR A 61 1.76 11.39 9.67
CA TYR A 61 2.63 11.83 8.57
C TYR A 61 2.43 10.94 7.35
N VAL A 62 2.39 9.62 7.54
CA VAL A 62 2.18 8.66 6.47
C VAL A 62 0.78 8.80 5.84
N GLY A 63 -0.25 9.01 6.66
CA GLY A 63 -1.60 9.27 6.17
C GLY A 63 -1.64 10.52 5.28
N THR A 64 -0.94 11.59 5.69
CA THR A 64 -0.80 12.82 4.89
C THR A 64 -0.08 12.55 3.56
N LEU A 65 0.97 11.73 3.57
CA LEU A 65 1.78 11.39 2.40
C LEU A 65 1.00 10.58 1.35
N ILE A 66 0.15 9.66 1.82
CA ILE A 66 -0.68 8.79 0.96
C ILE A 66 -2.01 9.46 0.60
N GLY A 67 -2.46 10.45 1.38
CA GLY A 67 -3.78 11.06 1.22
C GLY A 67 -4.92 10.27 1.88
N VAL A 68 -4.65 9.54 2.96
CA VAL A 68 -5.61 8.70 3.68
C VAL A 68 -5.68 9.05 5.17
N SER A 69 -6.74 8.60 5.85
CA SER A 69 -6.89 8.86 7.29
C SER A 69 -5.89 8.05 8.12
N VAL A 70 -5.57 8.55 9.33
CA VAL A 70 -4.71 7.83 10.28
C VAL A 70 -5.27 6.45 10.65
N GLN A 71 -6.59 6.29 10.68
CA GLN A 71 -7.23 5.00 11.00
C GLN A 71 -6.94 3.96 9.91
N MET A 72 -6.89 4.38 8.65
CA MET A 72 -6.54 3.50 7.53
C MET A 72 -5.06 3.08 7.61
N VAL A 73 -4.16 4.01 7.96
CA VAL A 73 -2.75 3.67 8.20
C VAL A 73 -2.59 2.68 9.35
N GLN A 74 -3.32 2.89 10.45
CA GLN A 74 -3.33 1.96 11.59
C GLN A 74 -3.88 0.58 11.20
N ALA A 75 -4.90 0.52 10.36
CA ALA A 75 -5.42 -0.74 9.83
C ALA A 75 -4.37 -1.50 9.01
N VAL A 76 -3.59 -0.80 8.18
CA VAL A 76 -2.47 -1.38 7.42
C VAL A 76 -1.40 -1.94 8.35
N VAL A 77 -0.88 -1.12 9.28
CA VAL A 77 0.16 -1.56 10.22
C VAL A 77 -0.32 -2.75 11.02
N ARG A 78 -1.56 -2.69 11.54
CA ARG A 78 -2.15 -3.77 12.32
C ARG A 78 -2.30 -5.05 11.50
N ALA A 79 -2.83 -4.98 10.29
CA ALA A 79 -3.03 -6.15 9.44
C ALA A 79 -1.69 -6.75 9.01
N TRP A 80 -0.71 -5.92 8.69
CA TRP A 80 0.66 -6.36 8.40
C TRP A 80 1.31 -7.09 9.59
N ASP A 81 1.14 -6.57 10.80
CA ASP A 81 1.77 -7.15 12.00
C ASP A 81 1.03 -8.36 12.58
N GLN A 82 -0.29 -8.45 12.39
CA GLN A 82 -1.13 -9.46 13.06
C GLN A 82 -1.69 -10.53 12.12
N ASP A 83 -1.83 -10.24 10.82
CA ASP A 83 -2.50 -11.11 9.85
C ASP A 83 -1.84 -10.95 8.46
N GLU A 84 -0.50 -11.00 8.42
CA GLU A 84 0.31 -10.72 7.23
C GLU A 84 -0.09 -11.59 6.04
N THR A 85 -0.39 -12.87 6.27
CA THR A 85 -0.85 -13.79 5.23
C THR A 85 -2.14 -13.31 4.58
N ALA A 86 -3.14 -12.90 5.36
CA ALA A 86 -4.39 -12.38 4.81
C ALA A 86 -4.21 -11.02 4.14
N PHE A 87 -3.31 -10.18 4.67
CA PHE A 87 -2.94 -8.90 4.04
C PHE A 87 -2.34 -9.14 2.65
N ARG A 88 -1.36 -10.05 2.54
CA ARG A 88 -0.69 -10.39 1.28
C ARG A 88 -1.65 -10.98 0.26
N ALA A 89 -2.53 -11.89 0.70
CA ALA A 89 -3.56 -12.44 -0.15
C ALA A 89 -4.48 -11.35 -0.72
N LEU A 90 -4.95 -10.43 0.15
CA LEU A 90 -5.78 -9.31 -0.30
C LEU A 90 -5.05 -8.39 -1.29
N ALA A 91 -3.80 -8.07 -1.02
CA ALA A 91 -3.01 -7.21 -1.89
C ALA A 91 -2.75 -7.88 -3.26
N ALA A 92 -2.49 -9.19 -3.28
CA ALA A 92 -2.33 -9.96 -4.50
C ALA A 92 -3.63 -10.00 -5.33
N GLU A 93 -4.77 -10.32 -4.70
CA GLU A 93 -6.09 -10.26 -5.34
C GLU A 93 -6.36 -8.88 -5.94
N TRP A 94 -6.05 -7.82 -5.18
CA TRP A 94 -6.25 -6.46 -5.65
C TRP A 94 -5.32 -6.11 -6.83
N LEU A 95 -4.05 -6.51 -6.79
CA LEU A 95 -3.10 -6.29 -7.89
C LEU A 95 -3.54 -7.01 -9.17
N GLU A 96 -3.99 -8.27 -9.06
CA GLU A 96 -4.51 -9.03 -10.20
C GLU A 96 -5.69 -8.33 -10.86
N LEU A 97 -6.66 -7.84 -10.07
CA LEU A 97 -7.78 -7.06 -10.59
C LEU A 97 -7.32 -5.79 -11.31
N ASN A 98 -6.36 -5.05 -10.77
CA ASN A 98 -5.93 -3.78 -11.36
C ASN A 98 -5.03 -3.96 -12.59
N ARG A 99 -4.22 -5.04 -12.68
CA ARG A 99 -3.47 -5.39 -13.90
C ARG A 99 -4.40 -5.67 -15.09
N THR A 100 -5.56 -6.29 -14.83
CA THR A 100 -6.54 -6.58 -15.91
C THR A 100 -7.23 -5.32 -16.44
N VAL A 101 -7.32 -4.26 -15.63
CA VAL A 101 -7.88 -2.97 -16.03
C VAL A 101 -6.89 -2.22 -16.91
N GLU A 102 -5.62 -2.12 -16.51
CA GLU A 102 -4.56 -1.49 -17.32
C GLU A 102 -4.38 -2.20 -18.68
N THR A 103 -4.53 -3.53 -18.73
CA THR A 103 -4.45 -4.31 -19.98
C THR A 103 -5.66 -4.10 -20.90
N ARG A 104 -6.81 -3.64 -20.36
CA ARG A 104 -8.02 -3.36 -21.16
C ARG A 104 -8.01 -1.97 -21.81
N GLU A 105 -7.17 -1.04 -21.34
CA GLU A 105 -7.13 0.34 -21.85
C GLU A 105 -6.32 0.63 -23.14
N PRO A 106 -5.58 -0.28 -23.84
CA PRO A 106 -4.85 0.13 -25.04
C PRO A 106 -5.54 -0.16 -26.40
N ALA A 107 -6.84 -0.49 -26.47
CA ALA A 107 -7.45 -0.96 -27.75
C ALA A 107 -8.54 -0.06 -28.38
N VAL A 108 -8.96 1.06 -27.78
CA VAL A 108 -10.10 1.87 -28.30
C VAL A 108 -9.67 3.23 -28.90
N ALA A 109 -8.37 3.53 -28.97
CA ALA A 109 -7.89 4.83 -29.47
C ALA A 109 -7.18 4.79 -30.83
N SER A 110 -7.42 3.78 -31.67
CA SER A 110 -6.86 3.76 -33.04
C SER A 110 -7.84 3.18 -34.05
N ALA A 111 -9.01 3.81 -34.16
CA ALA A 111 -9.89 3.69 -35.32
C ALA A 111 -10.72 4.97 -35.45
N VAL A 112 -10.11 6.01 -36.01
CA VAL A 112 -10.84 7.03 -36.76
C VAL A 112 -10.07 7.28 -38.05
N ASP A 113 -10.79 7.07 -39.15
CA ASP A 113 -10.41 7.18 -40.57
C ASP A 113 -9.71 8.47 -40.98
#